data_AF-A0A7J6KL98-F1
#
_entry.id   AF-A0A7J6KL98-F1
#
_cell.length_a   1.000
_cell.length_b   1.000
_cell.length_c   1.000
_cell.angle_alpha   90.00
_cell.angle_beta   90.00
_cell.angle_gamma   90.00
#
_symmetry.space_group_name_H-M   'P 1'
#
loop_
_entity.id
_entity.type
_entity.pdbx_description
1 polymer ?
#
loop_
_entity_poly.entity_id
_entity_poly.type
_entity_poly.pdbx_seq_one_letter_code
_entity_poly.pdbx_strand_id
1 'polypeptide(L)'
;MNGYPFAYMLCGIMFIVLLIIEQSVDAHEARHKEESPKLVNDNNTTTNINGDETKNGGFTDVEAQCSRVSTTSQITEDVDEDGDATTSSKSSSASSTGQHSHDVNMSEASAIFIFLALSVHSIFEGLSLGASNNGSQIASTLIAIAVHKGLAAYALGASFVEAKLSKWRMILFSVIFAFMTPVGIAIGWGLDSAEGDTEVLSGICSALAAGTFLYVGALEFIPMAFGRGSSYLIWKFVAVLVGYGAMSALAIWT
;
A
#
# COMPACT_ATOMS: atom_id res chain seq x y z
N MET A 1 -17.00 -24.14 -29.75
CA MET A 1 -17.31 -23.84 -28.32
C MET A 1 -17.62 -25.14 -27.58
N ASN A 2 -16.63 -26.04 -27.45
CA ASN A 2 -16.71 -27.15 -26.49
C ASN A 2 -15.85 -26.73 -25.32
N GLY A 3 -16.40 -25.84 -24.48
CA GLY A 3 -15.68 -25.20 -23.39
C GLY A 3 -15.43 -26.19 -22.26
N TYR A 4 -14.16 -26.41 -21.93
CA TYR A 4 -13.73 -27.20 -20.79
C TYR A 4 -14.36 -26.62 -19.51
N PRO A 5 -15.39 -27.24 -18.88
CA PRO A 5 -16.01 -26.70 -17.66
C PRO A 5 -14.98 -26.59 -16.53
N PHE A 6 -13.92 -27.39 -16.61
CA PHE A 6 -12.78 -27.37 -15.72
C PHE A 6 -12.02 -26.04 -15.70
N ALA A 7 -11.90 -25.33 -16.83
CA ALA A 7 -11.17 -24.07 -16.89
C ALA A 7 -11.84 -22.98 -16.03
N TYR A 8 -13.17 -22.89 -16.08
CA TYR A 8 -13.93 -21.95 -15.23
C TYR A 8 -13.84 -22.30 -13.75
N MET A 9 -13.85 -23.61 -13.41
CA MET A 9 -13.66 -24.06 -12.04
C MET A 9 -12.26 -23.72 -11.51
N LEU A 10 -11.21 -23.94 -12.31
CA LEU A 10 -9.83 -23.59 -11.94
C LEU A 10 -9.64 -22.08 -11.73
N CYS A 11 -10.22 -21.27 -12.62
CA CYS A 11 -10.23 -19.81 -12.47
C CYS A 11 -10.89 -19.39 -11.14
N GLY A 12 -12.05 -19.97 -10.81
CA GLY A 12 -12.76 -19.70 -9.55
C GLY A 12 -11.99 -20.19 -8.32
N ILE A 13 -11.37 -21.36 -8.39
CA ILE A 13 -10.53 -21.90 -7.31
C ILE A 13 -9.34 -20.97 -7.05
N MET A 14 -8.64 -20.51 -8.08
CA MET A 14 -7.52 -19.57 -7.90
C MET A 14 -7.96 -18.25 -7.28
N PHE A 15 -9.11 -17.72 -7.69
CA PHE A 15 -9.67 -16.52 -7.09
C PHE A 15 -9.94 -16.72 -5.59
N ILE A 16 -10.55 -17.85 -5.19
CA ILE A 16 -10.81 -18.18 -3.79
C ILE A 16 -9.50 -18.40 -3.00
N VAL A 17 -8.51 -19.06 -3.60
CA VAL A 17 -7.20 -19.28 -2.97
C VAL A 17 -6.51 -17.95 -2.68
N LEU A 18 -6.53 -16.99 -3.62
CA LEU A 18 -5.95 -15.67 -3.38
C LEU A 18 -6.70 -14.88 -2.29
N LEU A 19 -8.02 -15.00 -2.23
CA LEU A 19 -8.80 -14.46 -1.10
C LEU A 19 -8.37 -15.06 0.24
N ILE A 20 -8.19 -16.37 0.32
CA ILE A 20 -7.75 -17.02 1.57
C ILE A 20 -6.35 -16.52 1.96
N ILE A 21 -5.45 -16.37 1.00
CA ILE A 21 -4.09 -15.86 1.24
C ILE A 21 -4.15 -14.43 1.77
N GLU A 22 -4.89 -13.53 1.11
CA GLU A 22 -5.07 -12.14 1.56
C GLU A 22 -5.64 -12.08 2.99
N GLN A 23 -6.73 -12.79 3.25
CA GLN A 23 -7.34 -12.85 4.58
C GLN A 23 -6.39 -13.42 5.64
N SER A 24 -5.53 -14.37 5.27
CA SER A 24 -4.54 -14.93 6.18
C SER A 24 -3.42 -13.94 6.52
N VAL A 25 -2.99 -13.12 5.55
CA VAL A 25 -1.98 -12.07 5.74
C VAL A 25 -2.53 -10.97 6.63
N ASP A 26 -3.76 -10.52 6.37
CA ASP A 26 -4.43 -9.51 7.21
C ASP A 26 -4.63 -10.01 8.65
N ALA A 27 -5.03 -11.27 8.81
CA ALA A 27 -5.17 -11.89 10.13
C ALA A 27 -3.83 -12.00 10.86
N HIS A 28 -2.73 -12.27 10.15
CA HIS A 28 -1.40 -12.34 10.75
C HIS A 28 -0.88 -10.96 11.15
N GLU A 29 -1.09 -9.92 10.34
CA GLU A 29 -0.70 -8.55 10.69
C GLU A 29 -1.50 -8.01 11.89
N ALA A 30 -2.79 -8.36 12.00
CA ALA A 30 -3.62 -7.99 13.16
C ALA A 30 -3.07 -8.60 14.47
N ARG A 31 -2.60 -9.86 14.43
CA ARG A 31 -1.99 -10.50 15.61
C ARG A 31 -0.66 -9.89 16.00
N HIS A 32 0.17 -9.51 15.02
CA HIS A 32 1.49 -8.91 15.29
C HIS A 32 1.41 -7.49 15.87
N LYS A 33 0.31 -6.75 15.60
CA LYS A 33 0.05 -5.44 16.24
C LYS A 33 -0.44 -5.55 17.68
N GLU A 34 -1.13 -6.63 18.07
CA GLU A 34 -1.54 -6.85 19.47
C GLU A 34 -0.37 -7.29 20.37
N GLU A 35 0.63 -7.98 19.82
CA GLU A 35 1.77 -8.49 20.60
C GLU A 35 2.89 -7.46 20.86
N SER A 36 2.74 -6.21 20.38
CA SER A 36 3.64 -5.10 20.71
C SER A 36 2.99 -4.19 21.77
N PRO A 37 2.99 -4.54 23.07
CA PRO A 37 2.48 -3.66 24.11
C PRO A 37 3.32 -2.39 24.14
N LYS A 38 2.62 -1.25 24.05
CA LYS A 38 3.17 0.08 24.35
C LYS A 38 3.88 -0.01 25.71
N LEU A 39 5.20 0.07 25.70
CA LEU A 39 5.98 0.29 26.91
C LEU A 39 5.50 1.60 27.52
N VAL A 40 4.80 1.44 28.63
CA VAL A 40 4.31 2.43 29.58
C VAL A 40 5.41 3.45 29.87
N ASN A 41 5.16 4.71 29.52
CA ASN A 41 5.94 5.86 29.99
C ASN A 41 5.23 6.43 31.22
N ASP A 42 5.43 5.79 32.37
CA ASP A 42 4.99 6.27 33.68
C ASP A 42 6.20 6.88 34.41
N ASN A 43 6.38 8.20 34.25
CA ASN A 43 7.32 8.97 35.06
C ASN A 43 6.53 10.01 35.89
N ASN A 44 5.85 9.56 36.94
CA ASN A 44 5.35 10.41 38.01
C ASN A 44 5.54 9.77 39.40
N THR A 45 6.78 9.44 39.76
CA THR A 45 7.07 9.06 41.15
C THR A 45 7.38 10.29 41.99
N THR A 46 6.31 10.78 42.62
CA THR A 46 6.34 11.57 43.85
C THR A 46 6.99 10.75 44.97
N THR A 47 8.08 11.23 45.56
CA THR A 47 8.51 10.81 46.90
C THR A 47 8.53 12.01 47.83
N ASN A 48 7.46 12.13 48.61
CA ASN A 48 7.47 12.82 49.90
C ASN A 48 8.11 11.87 50.93
N ILE A 49 9.12 12.36 51.66
CA ILE A 49 9.56 11.75 52.92
C ILE A 49 9.63 12.88 53.96
N ASN A 50 8.76 12.78 54.97
CA ASN A 50 8.91 13.48 56.24
C ASN A 50 9.87 12.70 57.13
N GLY A 51 10.78 13.39 57.83
CA GLY A 51 11.67 12.82 58.83
C GLY A 51 12.50 13.91 59.51
N ASP A 52 12.55 13.83 60.83
CA ASP A 52 12.77 14.88 61.82
C ASP A 52 14.25 15.15 62.18
N GLU A 53 14.46 16.26 62.91
CA GLU A 53 15.46 16.49 63.97
C GLU A 53 16.93 16.95 63.70
N THR A 54 17.18 18.17 64.19
CA THR A 54 18.34 18.69 64.99
C THR A 54 19.72 19.04 64.41
N LYS A 55 20.05 20.34 64.60
CA LYS A 55 21.30 20.99 65.10
C LYS A 55 22.66 20.59 64.48
N ASN A 56 23.34 21.57 63.85
CA ASN A 56 24.61 22.17 64.35
C ASN A 56 25.05 23.40 63.50
N GLY A 57 25.77 24.35 64.10
CA GLY A 57 25.97 25.72 63.60
C GLY A 57 27.27 26.06 62.86
N GLY A 58 27.50 27.37 62.73
CA GLY A 58 28.69 28.07 62.16
C GLY A 58 28.30 28.97 60.98
N PHE A 59 28.04 30.28 61.13
CA PHE A 59 28.90 31.47 61.32
C PHE A 59 29.72 31.91 60.09
N THR A 60 29.79 33.24 59.89
CA THR A 60 30.47 34.09 58.87
C THR A 60 29.87 34.13 57.45
N ASP A 61 29.74 35.25 56.73
CA ASP A 61 30.05 36.66 57.01
C ASP A 61 29.29 37.60 56.04
N VAL A 62 29.26 38.85 56.48
CA VAL A 62 28.85 40.12 55.89
C VAL A 62 29.37 40.35 54.45
N GLU A 63 28.54 40.88 53.54
CA GLU A 63 28.93 42.05 52.74
C GLU A 63 27.72 42.83 52.19
N ALA A 64 27.81 44.15 52.36
CA ALA A 64 26.90 45.18 51.91
C ALA A 64 27.57 46.01 50.79
N GLN A 65 26.76 46.88 50.18
CA GLN A 65 27.09 47.99 49.26
C GLN A 65 27.19 47.67 47.76
N CYS A 66 26.91 48.59 46.83
CA CYS A 66 26.00 49.73 46.73
C CYS A 66 26.17 50.28 45.30
N SER A 67 25.07 50.68 44.66
CA SER A 67 24.95 51.79 43.69
C SER A 67 25.89 51.88 42.47
N ARG A 68 25.30 51.89 41.27
CA ARG A 68 25.69 52.85 40.23
C ARG A 68 24.53 53.18 39.29
N VAL A 69 24.08 54.43 39.39
CA VAL A 69 23.14 55.14 38.51
C VAL A 69 23.88 55.68 37.27
N SER A 70 23.26 55.60 36.09
CA SER A 70 23.36 56.56 34.98
C SER A 70 22.10 56.38 34.09
N THR A 71 21.13 57.31 34.11
CA THR A 71 20.96 58.46 33.18
C THR A 71 20.35 58.02 31.83
N THR A 72 19.04 58.23 31.61
CA THR A 72 18.38 59.34 30.84
C THR A 72 18.59 59.21 29.32
N SER A 73 17.67 59.42 28.36
CA SER A 73 16.26 59.91 28.25
C SER A 73 15.78 59.65 26.79
N GLN A 74 14.45 59.74 26.55
CA GLN A 74 13.66 60.07 25.32
C GLN A 74 12.46 59.08 25.17
N ILE A 75 11.20 59.36 25.56
CA ILE A 75 10.12 60.28 25.07
C ILE A 75 9.96 60.17 23.54
N THR A 76 8.85 59.73 22.90
CA THR A 76 7.38 60.05 22.94
C THR A 76 6.56 58.79 22.57
N GLU A 77 5.49 58.38 23.27
CA GLU A 77 4.05 58.74 23.13
C GLU A 77 3.41 58.53 21.74
N ASP A 78 2.39 57.65 21.68
CA ASP A 78 1.06 57.76 21.02
C ASP A 78 0.25 56.44 21.28
N VAL A 79 -0.64 56.33 22.29
CA VAL A 79 -2.14 56.35 22.29
C VAL A 79 -2.84 55.54 21.16
N ASP A 80 -3.89 54.70 21.32
CA ASP A 80 -5.08 54.67 22.18
C ASP A 80 -5.72 53.24 22.35
N GLU A 81 -6.42 53.06 23.49
CA GLU A 81 -7.73 52.37 23.80
C GLU A 81 -8.17 51.10 23.03
N ASP A 82 -8.92 50.11 23.56
CA ASP A 82 -9.69 49.77 24.78
C ASP A 82 -10.03 48.26 24.56
N GLY A 83 -10.34 47.36 25.48
CA GLY A 83 -10.81 47.41 26.84
C GLY A 83 -11.41 46.03 27.19
N ASP A 84 -11.61 45.86 28.49
CA ASP A 84 -12.46 44.90 29.20
C ASP A 84 -11.97 43.47 29.52
N ALA A 85 -12.02 43.23 30.82
CA ALA A 85 -11.82 41.97 31.51
C ALA A 85 -13.17 41.24 31.65
N THR A 86 -13.13 39.94 31.91
CA THR A 86 -13.84 39.25 33.02
C THR A 86 -14.14 37.79 32.65
N THR A 87 -13.35 36.89 33.25
CA THR A 87 -13.74 35.66 33.95
C THR A 87 -15.13 35.06 33.65
N SER A 88 -15.20 33.87 33.04
CA SER A 88 -15.86 32.71 33.67
C SER A 88 -15.68 31.42 32.86
N SER A 89 -15.43 30.37 33.63
CA SER A 89 -15.41 28.95 33.29
C SER A 89 -16.67 28.49 32.57
N LYS A 90 -16.51 27.76 31.46
CA LYS A 90 -17.50 26.79 30.98
C LYS A 90 -16.82 25.53 30.46
N SER A 91 -16.85 24.51 31.31
CA SER A 91 -16.84 23.11 30.93
C SER A 91 -17.88 22.85 29.83
N SER A 92 -17.44 22.30 28.70
CA SER A 92 -18.30 21.52 27.83
C SER A 92 -17.48 20.40 27.20
N SER A 93 -17.48 19.29 27.93
CA SER A 93 -17.40 17.95 27.39
C SER A 93 -18.40 17.80 26.23
N ALA A 94 -17.88 17.69 25.02
CA ALA A 94 -18.55 17.03 23.92
C ALA A 94 -17.49 16.17 23.23
N SER A 95 -17.61 14.87 23.51
CA SER A 95 -16.87 13.78 22.91
C SER A 95 -16.65 14.00 21.42
N SER A 96 -15.38 14.17 21.04
CA SER A 96 -14.94 13.97 19.67
C SER A 96 -15.26 12.54 19.29
N THR A 97 -16.38 12.34 18.58
CA THR A 97 -16.62 11.16 17.77
C THR A 97 -15.41 11.02 16.87
N GLY A 98 -14.52 10.09 17.22
CA GLY A 98 -13.40 9.69 16.39
C GLY A 98 -13.96 9.11 15.09
N GLN A 99 -14.15 9.97 14.10
CA GLN A 99 -14.09 9.56 12.72
C GLN A 99 -12.66 9.06 12.53
N HIS A 100 -12.49 7.74 12.64
CA HIS A 100 -11.39 7.05 12.02
C HIS A 100 -11.53 7.27 10.52
N SER A 101 -10.97 8.37 10.05
CA SER A 101 -10.60 8.56 8.67
C SER A 101 -9.57 7.48 8.36
N HIS A 102 -10.03 6.35 7.82
CA HIS A 102 -9.16 5.42 7.13
C HIS A 102 -8.70 6.15 5.88
N ASP A 103 -7.62 6.91 6.01
CA ASP A 103 -6.93 7.51 4.90
C ASP A 103 -6.43 6.34 4.05
N VAL A 104 -7.12 6.06 2.95
CA VAL A 104 -6.83 4.96 2.01
C VAL A 104 -5.56 5.27 1.21
N ASN A 105 -4.47 5.57 1.90
CA ASN A 105 -3.14 5.52 1.31
C ASN A 105 -2.84 4.04 1.06
N MET A 106 -2.39 3.73 -0.15
CA MET A 106 -1.91 2.39 -0.48
C MET A 106 -0.85 1.98 0.56
N SER A 107 -1.11 0.92 1.31
CA SER A 107 -0.13 0.35 2.23
C SER A 107 1.04 -0.23 1.43
N GLU A 108 2.26 -0.17 1.99
CA GLU A 108 3.39 -0.93 1.44
C GLU A 108 3.04 -2.42 1.29
N ALA A 109 2.25 -2.98 2.21
CA ALA A 109 1.80 -4.36 2.15
C ALA A 109 0.93 -4.64 0.91
N SER A 110 -0.06 -3.80 0.64
CA SER A 110 -0.94 -3.92 -0.54
C SER A 110 -0.14 -3.80 -1.85
N ALA A 111 0.82 -2.88 -1.92
CA ALA A 111 1.66 -2.74 -3.11
C ALA A 111 2.58 -3.95 -3.33
N ILE A 112 3.13 -4.54 -2.26
CA ILE A 112 3.91 -5.79 -2.32
C ILE A 112 3.01 -6.97 -2.72
N PHE A 113 1.77 -7.00 -2.24
CA PHE A 113 0.82 -8.05 -2.58
C PHE A 113 0.40 -8.00 -4.06
N ILE A 114 0.11 -6.81 -4.59
CA ILE A 114 -0.12 -6.60 -6.04
C ILE A 114 1.09 -7.06 -6.85
N PHE A 115 2.31 -6.70 -6.41
CA PHE A 115 3.54 -7.19 -7.04
C PHE A 115 3.62 -8.72 -7.07
N LEU A 116 3.33 -9.38 -5.94
CA LEU A 116 3.38 -10.83 -5.82
C LEU A 116 2.32 -11.50 -6.71
N ALA A 117 1.08 -11.02 -6.67
CA ALA A 117 -0.02 -11.55 -7.47
C ALA A 117 0.24 -11.37 -8.98
N LEU A 118 0.69 -10.19 -9.40
CA LEU A 118 1.07 -9.95 -10.80
C LEU A 118 2.30 -10.78 -11.22
N SER A 119 3.25 -11.04 -10.32
CA SER A 119 4.39 -11.92 -10.60
C SER A 119 3.95 -13.35 -10.86
N VAL A 120 3.06 -13.90 -10.03
CA VAL A 120 2.49 -15.24 -10.23
C VAL A 120 1.69 -15.32 -11.53
N HIS A 121 0.84 -14.33 -11.81
CA HIS A 121 0.12 -14.20 -13.08
C HIS A 121 1.08 -14.24 -14.28
N SER A 122 2.17 -13.47 -14.20
CA SER A 122 3.19 -13.38 -15.24
C SER A 122 3.95 -14.69 -15.46
N ILE A 123 4.14 -15.52 -14.43
CA ILE A 123 4.74 -16.85 -14.58
C ILE A 123 3.78 -17.79 -15.32
N PHE A 124 2.51 -17.83 -14.90
CA PHE A 124 1.52 -18.72 -15.53
C PHE A 124 1.26 -18.37 -16.98
N GLU A 125 1.22 -17.10 -17.31
CA GLU A 125 1.12 -16.62 -18.68
C GLU A 125 2.34 -17.02 -19.52
N GLY A 126 3.55 -16.81 -19.00
CA GLY A 126 4.77 -17.26 -19.67
C GLY A 126 4.80 -18.77 -19.87
N LEU A 127 4.32 -19.54 -18.89
CA LEU A 127 4.24 -21.00 -18.98
C LEU A 127 3.25 -21.47 -20.05
N SER A 128 2.08 -20.84 -20.11
CA SER A 128 1.06 -21.11 -21.13
C SER A 128 1.59 -20.82 -22.54
N LEU A 129 2.34 -19.74 -22.69
CA LEU A 129 2.98 -19.37 -23.96
C LEU A 129 4.12 -20.33 -24.35
N GLY A 130 4.97 -20.71 -23.39
CA GLY A 130 6.09 -21.63 -23.61
C GLY A 130 5.65 -23.06 -23.91
N ALA A 131 4.46 -23.46 -23.43
CA ALA A 131 3.84 -24.74 -23.73
C ALA A 131 3.01 -24.72 -25.03
N SER A 132 2.96 -23.59 -25.75
CA SER A 132 2.26 -23.50 -27.04
C SER A 132 3.17 -23.95 -28.18
N ASN A 133 2.59 -24.70 -29.13
CA ASN A 133 3.33 -25.36 -30.23
C ASN A 133 3.20 -24.59 -31.56
N ASN A 134 2.36 -23.55 -31.61
CA ASN A 134 2.02 -22.82 -32.83
C ASN A 134 2.81 -21.50 -32.95
N GLY A 135 3.91 -21.50 -33.71
CA GLY A 135 4.79 -20.33 -33.85
C GLY A 135 4.09 -19.01 -34.23
N SER A 136 3.06 -19.05 -35.09
CA SER A 136 2.30 -17.85 -35.45
C SER A 136 1.43 -17.32 -34.30
N GLN A 137 0.82 -18.22 -33.52
CA GLN A 137 0.03 -17.86 -32.33
C GLN A 137 0.93 -17.35 -31.20
N ILE A 138 2.11 -17.95 -31.04
CA ILE A 138 3.12 -17.48 -30.07
C ILE A 138 3.54 -16.05 -30.40
N ALA A 139 3.85 -15.77 -31.68
CA ALA A 139 4.27 -14.44 -32.11
C ALA A 139 3.17 -13.37 -31.89
N SER A 140 1.92 -13.69 -32.23
CA SER A 140 0.82 -12.76 -32.00
C SER A 140 0.51 -12.56 -30.51
N THR A 141 0.53 -13.64 -29.73
CA THR A 141 0.33 -13.60 -28.27
C THR A 141 1.48 -12.85 -27.57
N LEU A 142 2.72 -12.96 -28.04
CA LEU A 142 3.85 -12.18 -27.53
C LEU A 142 3.65 -10.67 -27.70
N ILE A 143 3.09 -10.25 -28.83
CA ILE A 143 2.80 -8.84 -29.10
C ILE A 143 1.70 -8.35 -28.14
N ALA A 144 0.63 -9.12 -27.97
CA ALA A 144 -0.39 -8.84 -26.96
C ALA A 144 0.26 -8.72 -25.57
N ILE A 145 1.13 -9.67 -25.22
CA ILE A 145 1.84 -9.72 -23.94
C ILE A 145 2.71 -8.50 -23.70
N ALA A 146 3.49 -8.08 -24.69
CA ALA A 146 4.35 -6.92 -24.56
C ALA A 146 3.54 -5.65 -24.21
N VAL A 147 2.38 -5.46 -24.86
CA VAL A 147 1.53 -4.28 -24.63
C VAL A 147 0.89 -4.33 -23.24
N HIS A 148 0.25 -5.44 -22.87
CA HIS A 148 -0.42 -5.48 -21.56
C HIS A 148 0.56 -5.60 -20.39
N LYS A 149 1.74 -6.21 -20.57
CA LYS A 149 2.79 -6.26 -19.54
C LYS A 149 3.38 -4.87 -19.30
N GLY A 150 3.49 -4.03 -20.34
CA GLY A 150 3.83 -2.62 -20.19
C GLY A 150 2.79 -1.86 -19.36
N LEU A 151 1.49 -2.08 -19.63
CA LEU A 151 0.41 -1.45 -18.88
C LEU A 151 0.32 -1.97 -17.43
N ALA A 152 0.55 -3.26 -17.22
CA ALA A 152 0.63 -3.85 -15.88
C ALA A 152 1.83 -3.31 -15.10
N ALA A 153 3.00 -3.17 -15.72
CA ALA A 153 4.19 -2.57 -15.10
C ALA A 153 3.96 -1.09 -14.74
N TYR A 154 3.26 -0.34 -15.59
CA TYR A 154 2.86 1.03 -15.30
C TYR A 154 1.93 1.10 -14.08
N ALA A 155 0.90 0.25 -14.05
CA ALA A 155 -0.05 0.19 -12.94
C ALA A 155 0.65 -0.19 -11.62
N LEU A 156 1.52 -1.19 -11.66
CA LEU A 156 2.36 -1.60 -10.52
C LEU A 156 3.30 -0.46 -10.07
N GLY A 157 3.91 0.26 -11.01
CA GLY A 157 4.75 1.42 -10.71
C GLY A 157 3.95 2.54 -10.03
N ALA A 158 2.73 2.83 -10.49
CA ALA A 158 1.84 3.78 -9.85
C ALA A 158 1.48 3.36 -8.42
N SER A 159 1.19 2.08 -8.20
CA SER A 159 0.97 1.50 -6.87
C SER A 159 2.19 1.68 -5.95
N PHE A 160 3.41 1.53 -6.48
CA PHE A 160 4.63 1.73 -5.70
C PHE A 160 4.89 3.20 -5.33
N VAL A 161 4.54 4.13 -6.22
CA VAL A 161 4.60 5.57 -5.93
C VAL A 161 3.61 5.93 -4.82
N GLU A 162 2.38 5.44 -4.90
CA GLU A 162 1.33 5.67 -3.90
C GLU A 162 1.74 5.13 -2.52
N ALA A 163 2.36 3.94 -2.50
CA ALA A 163 2.91 3.33 -1.29
C ALA A 163 4.23 3.95 -0.80
N LYS A 164 4.71 5.03 -1.42
CA LYS A 164 5.93 5.78 -1.04
C LYS A 164 7.19 4.90 -0.92
N LEU A 165 7.29 3.86 -1.75
CA LEU A 165 8.44 2.96 -1.78
C LEU A 165 9.70 3.69 -2.26
N SER A 166 10.85 3.31 -1.69
CA SER A 166 12.14 3.82 -2.15
C SER A 166 12.36 3.51 -3.64
N LYS A 167 12.94 4.45 -4.39
CA LYS A 167 13.21 4.29 -5.84
C LYS A 167 13.98 3.02 -6.17
N TRP A 168 14.94 2.64 -5.33
CA TRP A 168 15.71 1.40 -5.48
C TRP A 168 14.84 0.14 -5.39
N ARG A 169 13.93 0.06 -4.41
CA ARG A 169 12.98 -1.06 -4.26
C ARG A 169 12.03 -1.15 -5.46
N MET A 170 11.51 -0.02 -5.93
CA MET A 170 10.64 0.05 -7.12
C MET A 170 11.35 -0.51 -8.37
N ILE A 171 12.59 -0.09 -8.63
CA ILE A 171 13.37 -0.59 -9.77
C ILE A 171 13.63 -2.09 -9.60
N LEU A 172 14.04 -2.53 -8.42
CA LEU A 172 14.32 -3.94 -8.15
C LEU A 172 13.08 -4.82 -8.40
N PHE A 173 11.92 -4.46 -7.86
CA PHE A 173 10.68 -5.19 -8.08
C PHE A 173 10.21 -5.15 -9.54
N SER A 174 10.38 -4.01 -10.23
CA SER A 174 10.05 -3.90 -11.65
C SER A 174 10.92 -4.82 -12.52
N VAL A 175 12.21 -4.91 -12.22
CA VAL A 175 13.14 -5.83 -12.89
C VAL A 175 12.75 -7.28 -12.61
N ILE A 176 12.46 -7.63 -11.36
CA ILE A 176 12.00 -8.98 -10.99
C ILE A 176 10.72 -9.34 -11.75
N PHE A 177 9.73 -8.45 -11.78
CA PHE A 177 8.48 -8.63 -12.53
C PHE A 177 8.70 -8.83 -14.04
N ALA A 178 9.68 -8.15 -14.63
CA ALA A 178 10.04 -8.33 -16.03
C ALA A 178 10.62 -9.74 -16.30
N PHE A 179 11.47 -10.26 -15.40
CA PHE A 179 12.07 -11.59 -15.52
C PHE A 179 11.09 -12.75 -15.31
N MET A 180 9.95 -12.54 -14.65
CA MET A 180 8.96 -13.60 -14.42
C MET A 180 8.38 -14.20 -15.70
N THR A 181 8.16 -13.40 -16.75
CA THR A 181 7.66 -13.92 -18.04
C THR A 181 8.69 -14.81 -18.74
N PRO A 182 9.95 -14.38 -18.98
CA PRO A 182 10.99 -15.26 -19.52
C PRO A 182 11.19 -16.55 -18.72
N VAL A 183 11.13 -16.48 -17.38
CA VAL A 183 11.22 -17.67 -16.52
C VAL A 183 10.05 -18.62 -16.78
N GLY A 184 8.81 -18.10 -16.83
CA GLY A 184 7.63 -18.90 -17.18
C GLY A 184 7.76 -19.57 -18.55
N ILE A 185 8.22 -18.82 -19.57
CA ILE A 185 8.43 -19.34 -20.93
C ILE A 185 9.47 -20.46 -20.94
N ALA A 186 10.60 -20.27 -20.26
CA ALA A 186 11.66 -21.29 -20.20
C ALA A 186 11.16 -22.59 -19.55
N ILE A 187 10.37 -22.49 -18.48
CA ILE A 187 9.79 -23.66 -17.82
C ILE A 187 8.75 -24.32 -18.74
N GLY A 188 7.87 -23.54 -19.38
CA GLY A 188 6.86 -24.06 -20.31
C GLY A 188 7.49 -24.80 -21.49
N TRP A 189 8.55 -24.24 -22.08
CA TRP A 189 9.29 -24.85 -23.18
C TRP A 189 10.02 -26.13 -22.77
N GLY A 190 10.60 -26.15 -21.56
CA GLY A 190 11.22 -27.35 -21.01
C GLY A 190 10.22 -28.49 -20.78
N LEU A 191 8.97 -28.15 -20.45
CA LEU A 191 7.90 -29.13 -20.22
C LEU A 191 7.29 -29.66 -21.53
N ASP A 192 7.27 -28.82 -22.58
CA ASP A 192 6.93 -29.24 -23.95
C ASP A 192 7.94 -30.25 -24.52
N SER A 193 9.21 -30.08 -24.20
CA SER A 193 10.28 -31.00 -24.60
C SER A 193 10.19 -32.39 -23.96
N ALA A 194 9.33 -32.59 -22.94
CA ALA A 194 9.21 -33.82 -22.16
C ALA A 194 8.03 -34.73 -22.58
N GLU A 195 7.50 -34.57 -23.79
CA GLU A 195 6.36 -35.33 -24.36
C GLU A 195 5.07 -35.30 -23.50
N GLY A 196 4.85 -34.20 -22.77
CA GLY A 196 3.62 -33.96 -22.02
C GLY A 196 2.46 -33.49 -22.91
N ASP A 197 1.22 -33.67 -22.43
CA ASP A 197 0.01 -33.17 -23.07
C ASP A 197 -0.09 -31.62 -22.92
N THR A 198 0.69 -30.89 -23.72
CA THR A 198 1.03 -29.47 -23.48
C THR A 198 -0.11 -28.50 -23.74
N GLU A 199 -1.08 -28.88 -24.56
CA GLU A 199 -2.30 -28.09 -24.78
C GLU A 199 -3.15 -28.01 -23.50
N VAL A 200 -3.28 -29.12 -22.77
CA VAL A 200 -4.05 -29.17 -21.51
C VAL A 200 -3.35 -28.33 -20.44
N LEU A 201 -2.02 -28.45 -20.34
CA LEU A 201 -1.22 -27.65 -19.43
C LEU A 201 -1.34 -26.15 -19.74
N SER A 202 -1.24 -25.77 -21.01
CA SER A 202 -1.40 -24.38 -21.44
C SER A 202 -2.78 -23.84 -21.07
N GLY A 203 -3.84 -24.63 -21.29
CA GLY A 203 -5.20 -24.28 -20.88
C GLY A 203 -5.37 -24.11 -19.37
N ILE A 204 -4.77 -24.98 -18.57
CA ILE A 204 -4.77 -24.87 -17.10
C ILE A 204 -4.06 -23.59 -16.68
N CYS A 205 -2.85 -23.34 -17.17
CA CYS A 205 -2.06 -22.16 -16.80
C CYS A 205 -2.73 -20.86 -17.23
N SER A 206 -3.35 -20.83 -18.42
CA SER A 206 -4.16 -19.70 -18.87
C SER A 206 -5.35 -19.45 -17.93
N ALA A 207 -6.06 -20.50 -17.49
CA ALA A 207 -7.16 -20.37 -16.52
C ALA A 207 -6.70 -19.87 -15.14
N LEU A 208 -5.55 -20.33 -14.66
CA LEU A 208 -4.95 -19.86 -13.41
C LEU A 208 -4.55 -18.38 -13.52
N ALA A 209 -3.89 -18.00 -14.63
CA ALA A 209 -3.52 -16.62 -14.92
C ALA A 209 -4.76 -15.70 -14.95
N ALA A 210 -5.83 -16.12 -15.64
CA ALA A 210 -7.08 -15.38 -15.69
C ALA A 210 -7.71 -15.17 -14.30
N GLY A 211 -7.69 -16.20 -13.45
CA GLY A 211 -8.18 -16.11 -12.06
C GLY A 211 -7.39 -15.09 -11.22
N THR A 212 -6.06 -15.10 -11.33
CA THR A 212 -5.21 -14.12 -10.64
C THR A 212 -5.47 -12.69 -11.14
N PHE A 213 -5.61 -12.50 -12.45
CA PHE A 213 -5.89 -11.18 -13.02
C PHE A 213 -7.25 -10.64 -12.58
N LEU A 214 -8.28 -11.49 -12.58
CA LEU A 214 -9.63 -11.12 -12.14
C LEU A 214 -9.62 -10.70 -10.66
N TYR A 215 -8.91 -11.46 -9.82
CA TYR A 215 -8.72 -11.12 -8.41
C TYR A 215 -8.05 -9.76 -8.21
N VAL A 216 -6.88 -9.53 -8.81
CA VAL A 216 -6.14 -8.26 -8.70
C VAL A 216 -6.95 -7.10 -9.28
N GLY A 217 -7.59 -7.30 -10.43
CA GLY A 217 -8.47 -6.29 -11.04
C GLY A 217 -9.65 -5.92 -10.15
N ALA A 218 -10.34 -6.92 -9.58
CA ALA A 218 -11.58 -6.72 -8.87
C ALA A 218 -11.40 -6.21 -7.43
N LEU A 219 -10.35 -6.63 -6.72
CA LEU A 219 -10.20 -6.38 -5.29
C LEU A 219 -9.11 -5.37 -4.96
N GLU A 220 -8.12 -5.20 -5.83
CA GLU A 220 -7.07 -4.21 -5.62
C GLU A 220 -7.31 -2.95 -6.46
N PHE A 221 -7.54 -3.12 -7.77
CA PHE A 221 -7.69 -1.97 -8.67
C PHE A 221 -9.05 -1.28 -8.61
N ILE A 222 -10.16 -2.03 -8.51
CA ILE A 222 -11.49 -1.40 -8.43
C ILE A 222 -11.65 -0.57 -7.15
N PRO A 223 -11.32 -1.05 -5.94
CA PRO A 223 -11.46 -0.24 -4.73
C PRO A 223 -10.56 1.00 -4.76
N MET A 224 -9.34 0.88 -5.30
CA MET A 224 -8.43 2.01 -5.49
C MET A 224 -8.98 3.03 -6.51
N ALA A 225 -9.51 2.56 -7.64
CA ALA A 225 -10.07 3.43 -8.66
C ALA A 225 -11.36 4.13 -8.21
N PHE A 226 -12.21 3.45 -7.43
CA PHE A 226 -13.54 3.92 -7.02
C PHE A 226 -13.63 4.43 -5.57
N GLY A 227 -12.50 4.65 -4.89
CA GLY A 227 -12.43 5.29 -3.57
C GLY A 227 -13.24 6.61 -3.48
N ARG A 228 -13.93 6.82 -2.34
CA ARG A 228 -15.04 7.77 -2.18
C ARG A 228 -14.58 9.24 -2.19
N GLY A 229 -15.34 10.09 -2.91
CA GLY A 229 -15.23 11.57 -2.84
C GLY A 229 -15.31 12.32 -4.17
N SER A 230 -15.54 11.64 -5.30
CA SER A 230 -15.37 12.24 -6.63
C SER A 230 -16.68 12.32 -7.42
N SER A 231 -17.07 13.53 -7.82
CA SER A 231 -18.12 13.79 -8.83
C SER A 231 -17.80 13.21 -10.22
N TYR A 232 -16.65 12.55 -10.40
CA TYR A 232 -16.15 12.03 -11.68
C TYR A 232 -16.21 10.49 -11.80
N LEU A 233 -17.07 9.82 -11.02
CA LEU A 233 -17.25 8.36 -11.08
C LEU A 233 -17.53 7.85 -12.51
N ILE A 234 -18.32 8.60 -13.28
CA ILE A 234 -18.64 8.25 -14.67
C ILE A 234 -17.40 8.27 -15.58
N TRP A 235 -16.50 9.24 -15.38
CA TRP A 235 -15.24 9.34 -16.14
C TRP A 235 -14.29 8.20 -15.80
N LYS A 236 -14.24 7.78 -14.53
CA LYS A 236 -13.48 6.61 -14.09
C LYS A 236 -14.01 5.32 -14.72
N PHE A 237 -15.34 5.15 -14.74
CA PHE A 237 -15.97 4.00 -15.39
C PHE A 237 -15.69 3.99 -16.90
N VAL A 238 -15.82 5.13 -17.58
CA VAL A 238 -15.45 5.25 -19.00
C VAL A 238 -13.98 4.91 -19.22
N ALA A 239 -13.07 5.36 -18.37
CA ALA A 239 -11.64 5.02 -18.48
C ALA A 239 -11.38 3.50 -18.37
N VAL A 240 -12.05 2.81 -17.44
CA VAL A 240 -12.00 1.34 -17.33
C VAL A 240 -12.54 0.67 -18.59
N LEU A 241 -13.67 1.17 -19.12
CA LEU A 241 -14.33 0.61 -20.29
C LEU A 241 -13.50 0.82 -21.57
N VAL A 242 -12.83 1.96 -21.69
CA VAL A 242 -11.85 2.24 -22.74
C VAL A 242 -10.65 1.31 -22.63
N GLY A 243 -10.11 1.09 -21.42
CA GLY A 243 -9.02 0.14 -21.19
C GLY A 243 -9.40 -1.29 -21.57
N TYR A 244 -10.58 -1.75 -21.16
CA TYR A 244 -11.13 -3.05 -21.55
C TYR A 244 -11.31 -3.16 -23.08
N GLY A 245 -11.87 -2.13 -23.71
CA GLY A 245 -12.03 -2.08 -25.17
C GLY A 245 -10.71 -2.13 -25.91
N ALA A 246 -9.67 -1.42 -25.43
CA ALA A 246 -8.34 -1.46 -26.01
C ALA A 246 -7.71 -2.86 -25.91
N MET A 247 -7.79 -3.51 -24.75
CA MET A 247 -7.31 -4.89 -24.57
C MET A 247 -8.08 -5.89 -25.44
N SER A 248 -9.40 -5.72 -25.55
CA SER A 248 -10.23 -6.56 -26.40
C SER A 248 -9.90 -6.39 -27.89
N ALA A 249 -9.59 -5.17 -28.34
CA ALA A 249 -9.20 -4.92 -29.72
C ALA A 249 -7.84 -5.56 -30.05
N LEU A 250 -6.89 -5.52 -29.12
CA LEU A 250 -5.62 -6.23 -29.25
C LEU A 250 -5.86 -7.73 -29.37
N ALA A 251 -6.69 -8.31 -28.49
CA ALA A 251 -7.01 -9.73 -28.51
C ALA A 251 -7.74 -10.21 -29.79
N ILE A 252 -8.46 -9.33 -30.49
CA ILE A 252 -9.08 -9.67 -31.77
C ILE A 252 -8.06 -9.65 -32.91
N TRP A 253 -7.05 -8.78 -32.80
CA TRP A 253 -6.06 -8.60 -33.85
C TRP A 253 -4.87 -9.56 -33.74
N THR A 254 -4.60 -10.10 -32.56
CA THR A 254 -3.55 -11.09 -32.28
C THR A 254 -4.10 -12.50 -32.23
#